data_AF-A0A414KHY7-F1
#
_entry.id   AF-A0A414KHY7-F1
#
_cell.length_a   1.000
_cell.length_b   1.000
_cell.length_c   1.000
_cell.angle_alpha   90.00
_cell.angle_beta   90.00
_cell.angle_gamma   90.00
#
_symmetry.space_group_name_H-M   'P 1'
#
loop_
_entity.id
_entity.type
_entity.pdbx_description
1 polymer ?
#
loop_
_entity_poly.entity_id
_entity_poly.type
_entity_poly.pdbx_seq_one_letter_code
_entity_poly.pdbx_strand_id
1 'polypeptide(L)'
;MLEHIRDKVLGLKEEERRKFYSACFSFPSSQALGFSELMEIIQKIPSRDEVRIFLSLENEDPFIIAKNSTEAEYRAFIEETLEDEMIFTKIEINKTLADGHFSIYRYQKFVEDIVGLSMEDVLKTFSMFLDGAGKNIVFELFDSPNIFYTKTMYFLPVGNREIDCNFSRTQRLLACRDNTYFYNQDSYGLLPDDFKIEVGYEGNPFKELFMKLETILAASFIASMLRFRVGR
;
A
#
# COMPACT_ATOMS: atom_id res chain seq x y z
N MET A 1 1.83 13.59 2.57
CA MET A 1 2.03 13.91 1.14
C MET A 1 1.48 15.28 0.74
N LEU A 2 0.21 15.57 1.05
CA LEU A 2 -0.49 16.80 0.61
C LEU A 2 -0.52 17.93 1.65
N GLU A 3 0.14 17.75 2.80
CA GLU A 3 0.09 18.72 3.91
C GLU A 3 0.57 20.13 3.51
N HIS A 4 1.51 20.24 2.57
CA HIS A 4 2.07 21.52 2.14
C HIS A 4 1.14 22.36 1.24
N ILE A 5 0.05 21.76 0.73
CA ILE A 5 -0.96 22.46 -0.08
C ILE A 5 -2.33 22.51 0.61
N ARG A 6 -2.41 22.08 1.87
CA ARG A 6 -3.68 21.79 2.55
C ARG A 6 -4.56 23.02 2.74
N ASP A 7 -3.96 24.19 2.86
CA ASP A 7 -4.62 25.49 3.02
C ASP A 7 -5.24 26.04 1.73
N LYS A 8 -4.82 25.53 0.56
CA LYS A 8 -5.28 25.97 -0.76
C LYS A 8 -6.34 25.05 -1.37
N VAL A 9 -6.51 23.83 -0.83
CA VAL A 9 -7.38 22.81 -1.43
C VAL A 9 -8.72 22.69 -0.71
N LEU A 10 -9.77 22.48 -1.50
CA LEU A 10 -11.14 22.30 -1.05
C LEU A 10 -11.62 20.88 -1.37
N GLY A 11 -12.42 20.32 -0.47
CA GLY A 11 -13.13 19.07 -0.71
C GLY A 11 -12.24 17.84 -0.89
N LEU A 12 -11.05 17.80 -0.27
CA LEU A 12 -10.11 16.68 -0.36
C LEU A 12 -10.79 15.34 0.00
N LYS A 13 -10.80 14.43 -0.98
CA LYS A 13 -11.23 13.05 -0.85
C LYS A 13 -10.12 12.14 -1.33
N GLU A 14 -9.77 11.17 -0.52
CA GLU A 14 -8.73 10.20 -0.86
C GLU A 14 -9.35 8.81 -1.03
N GLU A 15 -8.76 7.97 -1.86
CA GLU A 15 -9.04 6.54 -1.89
C GLU A 15 -7.71 5.79 -1.84
N GLU A 16 -7.68 4.71 -1.07
CA GLU A 16 -6.53 3.82 -1.00
C GLU A 16 -7.05 2.40 -1.20
N ARG A 17 -6.55 1.75 -2.24
CA ARG A 17 -6.82 0.35 -2.55
C ARG A 17 -5.50 -0.39 -2.68
N ARG A 18 -5.54 -1.71 -2.62
CA ARG A 18 -4.37 -2.60 -2.74
C ARG A 18 -3.25 -2.08 -3.65
N LYS A 19 -3.51 -1.78 -4.93
CA LYS A 19 -2.49 -1.31 -5.91
C LYS A 19 -2.68 0.11 -6.43
N PHE A 20 -3.60 0.87 -5.86
CA PHE A 20 -3.96 2.19 -6.37
C PHE A 20 -4.28 3.15 -5.25
N TYR A 21 -3.77 4.37 -5.35
CA TYR A 21 -4.19 5.49 -4.52
C TYR A 21 -4.71 6.61 -5.42
N SER A 22 -5.73 7.33 -4.95
CA SER A 22 -6.13 8.60 -5.55
C SER A 22 -6.45 9.67 -4.50
N ALA A 23 -6.27 10.92 -4.90
CA ALA A 23 -6.78 12.09 -4.19
C ALA A 23 -7.50 13.01 -5.16
N CYS A 24 -8.71 13.43 -4.82
CA CYS A 24 -9.49 14.40 -5.56
C CYS A 24 -9.73 15.64 -4.68
N PHE A 25 -9.51 16.82 -5.23
CA PHE A 25 -9.79 18.10 -4.58
C PHE A 25 -9.97 19.18 -5.64
N SER A 26 -10.33 20.40 -5.22
CA SER A 26 -10.36 21.55 -6.11
C SER A 26 -9.73 22.77 -5.46
N PHE A 27 -9.32 23.74 -6.27
CA PHE A 27 -8.84 25.04 -5.82
C PHE A 27 -9.24 26.12 -6.83
N PRO A 28 -9.48 27.37 -6.39
CA PRO A 28 -9.78 28.46 -7.31
C PRO A 28 -8.51 28.85 -8.08
N SER A 29 -8.66 29.23 -9.35
CA SER A 29 -7.53 29.68 -10.19
C SER A 29 -6.79 30.89 -9.59
N SER A 30 -7.52 31.79 -8.93
CA SER A 30 -6.94 32.90 -8.14
C SER A 30 -6.01 32.48 -7.00
N GLN A 31 -6.03 31.21 -6.58
CA GLN A 31 -5.11 30.62 -5.62
C GLN A 31 -4.45 29.35 -6.17
N ALA A 32 -4.15 29.35 -7.48
CA ALA A 32 -3.57 28.19 -8.16
C ALA A 32 -2.33 27.65 -7.44
N LEU A 33 -2.25 26.32 -7.34
CA LEU A 33 -1.08 25.61 -6.82
C LEU A 33 0.08 25.77 -7.78
N GLY A 34 1.19 26.35 -7.37
CA GLY A 34 2.36 26.56 -8.21
C GLY A 34 2.94 25.23 -8.74
N PHE A 35 3.57 25.29 -9.92
CA PHE A 35 4.20 24.11 -10.53
C PHE A 35 5.18 23.38 -9.58
N SER A 36 5.97 24.14 -8.82
CA SER A 36 6.88 23.57 -7.82
C SER A 36 6.16 22.83 -6.70
N GLU A 37 4.99 23.30 -6.26
CA GLU A 37 4.18 22.64 -5.21
C GLU A 37 3.64 21.29 -5.71
N LEU A 38 3.24 21.23 -6.98
CA LEU A 38 2.77 20.00 -7.65
C LEU A 38 3.94 19.03 -7.89
N MET A 39 5.10 19.53 -8.32
CA MET A 39 6.29 18.71 -8.49
C MET A 39 6.84 18.19 -7.16
N GLU A 40 6.71 18.93 -6.06
CA GLU A 40 7.08 18.45 -4.73
C GLU A 40 6.25 17.20 -4.33
N ILE A 41 4.97 17.15 -4.70
CA ILE A 41 4.14 15.95 -4.49
C ILE A 41 4.76 14.77 -5.25
N ILE A 42 5.04 14.95 -6.54
CA ILE A 42 5.60 13.89 -7.41
C ILE A 42 6.96 13.42 -6.88
N GLN A 43 7.80 14.33 -6.38
CA GLN A 43 9.14 14.00 -5.87
C GLN A 43 9.11 13.21 -4.55
N LYS A 44 8.04 13.34 -3.75
CA LYS A 44 7.84 12.54 -2.53
C LYS A 44 7.44 11.09 -2.85
N ILE A 45 7.04 10.80 -4.09
CA ILE A 45 6.64 9.45 -4.52
C ILE A 45 7.88 8.61 -4.86
N PRO A 46 8.02 7.40 -4.31
CA PRO A 46 9.09 6.48 -4.69
C PRO A 46 9.08 6.22 -6.19
N SER A 47 10.25 6.16 -6.82
CA SER A 47 10.37 5.98 -8.27
C SER A 47 9.78 4.67 -8.83
N ARG A 48 9.48 3.69 -7.95
CA ARG A 48 8.81 2.44 -8.31
C ARG A 48 7.31 2.63 -8.58
N ASP A 49 6.70 3.65 -7.99
CA ASP A 49 5.29 3.97 -8.17
C ASP A 49 5.14 4.98 -9.30
N GLU A 50 4.04 4.86 -10.05
CA GLU A 50 3.73 5.78 -11.14
C GLU A 50 2.68 6.79 -10.67
N VAL A 51 3.04 8.07 -10.67
CA VAL A 51 2.17 9.18 -10.26
C VAL A 51 1.81 10.07 -11.46
N ARG A 52 0.54 10.47 -11.53
CA ARG A 52 0.04 11.51 -12.44
C ARG A 52 -0.90 12.45 -11.69
N ILE A 53 -0.83 13.74 -12.01
CA ILE A 53 -1.74 14.77 -11.51
C ILE A 53 -2.51 15.30 -12.72
N PHE A 54 -3.84 15.26 -12.64
CA PHE A 54 -4.76 15.75 -13.65
C PHE A 54 -5.38 17.04 -13.15
N LEU A 55 -5.30 18.11 -13.94
CA LEU A 55 -5.97 19.39 -13.70
C LEU A 55 -7.06 19.55 -14.76
N SER A 56 -8.30 19.77 -14.35
CA SER A 56 -9.46 19.88 -15.24
C SER A 56 -10.24 21.15 -14.97
N LEU A 57 -10.61 21.85 -16.04
CA LEU A 57 -11.63 22.88 -16.06
C LEU A 57 -12.99 22.26 -16.45
N GLU A 58 -14.08 23.01 -16.29
CA GLU A 58 -15.39 22.50 -16.68
C GLU A 58 -15.47 22.26 -18.19
N ASN A 59 -15.73 21.01 -18.59
CA ASN A 59 -15.91 20.58 -19.99
C ASN A 59 -14.65 20.57 -20.87
N GLU A 60 -13.46 20.57 -20.27
CA GLU A 60 -12.19 20.47 -21.00
C GLU A 60 -11.46 19.16 -20.71
N ASP A 61 -10.56 18.79 -21.64
CA ASP A 61 -9.65 17.67 -21.42
C ASP A 61 -8.66 18.00 -20.29
N PRO A 62 -8.31 17.03 -19.43
CA PRO A 62 -7.40 17.28 -18.32
C PRO A 62 -5.99 17.61 -18.81
N PHE A 63 -5.41 18.68 -18.26
CA PHE A 63 -3.97 18.91 -18.31
C PHE A 63 -3.26 17.93 -17.37
N ILE A 64 -2.25 17.22 -17.86
CA ILE A 64 -1.58 16.13 -17.12
C ILE A 64 -0.17 16.56 -16.74
N ILE A 65 0.10 16.52 -15.43
CA ILE A 65 1.44 16.67 -14.87
C ILE A 65 1.97 15.30 -14.46
N ALA A 66 3.14 14.98 -14.99
CA ALA A 66 3.91 13.79 -14.67
C ALA A 66 5.36 14.20 -14.36
N LYS A 67 6.18 13.21 -14.00
CA LYS A 67 7.58 13.43 -13.56
C LYS A 67 8.46 14.25 -14.51
N ASN A 68 8.17 14.20 -15.81
CA ASN A 68 8.95 14.89 -16.84
C ASN A 68 8.23 16.11 -17.44
N SER A 69 7.08 16.51 -16.88
CA SER A 69 6.36 17.69 -17.33
C SER A 69 7.19 18.97 -17.11
N THR A 70 6.92 20.00 -17.90
CA THR A 70 7.63 21.27 -17.82
C THR A 70 6.76 22.37 -17.23
N GLU A 71 7.41 23.36 -16.60
CA GLU A 71 6.69 24.51 -16.05
C GLU A 71 6.02 25.35 -17.15
N ALA A 72 6.59 25.38 -18.36
CA ALA A 72 6.08 26.20 -19.46
C ALA A 72 4.66 25.79 -19.87
N GLU A 73 4.39 24.49 -20.00
CA GLU A 73 3.07 23.96 -20.37
C GLU A 73 2.03 24.23 -19.27
N TYR A 74 2.45 24.08 -18.00
CA TYR A 74 1.60 24.41 -16.86
C TYR A 74 1.25 25.90 -16.80
N ARG A 75 2.22 26.79 -17.06
CA ARG A 75 1.97 28.24 -17.08
C ARG A 75 0.96 28.63 -18.17
N ALA A 76 1.09 28.05 -19.36
CA ALA A 76 0.13 28.27 -20.44
C ALA A 76 -1.30 27.85 -20.02
N PHE A 77 -1.44 26.67 -19.40
CA PHE A 77 -2.73 26.21 -18.87
C PHE A 77 -3.35 27.19 -17.85
N ILE A 78 -2.56 27.71 -16.90
CA ILE A 78 -3.05 28.65 -15.90
C ILE A 78 -3.38 30.02 -16.51
N GLU A 79 -2.58 30.51 -17.45
CA GLU A 79 -2.83 31.80 -18.13
C GLU A 79 -4.09 31.79 -18.99
N GLU A 80 -4.50 30.62 -19.51
CA GLU A 80 -5.74 30.42 -20.26
C GLU A 80 -6.98 30.23 -19.36
N THR A 81 -6.77 29.96 -18.05
CA THR A 81 -7.86 29.75 -17.07
C THR A 81 -8.44 31.09 -16.59
N LEU A 82 -9.77 31.21 -16.49
CA LEU A 82 -10.41 32.43 -15.98
C LEU A 82 -10.23 32.58 -14.46
N GLU A 83 -10.11 33.81 -13.95
CA GLU A 83 -9.81 34.10 -12.52
C GLU A 83 -10.88 33.58 -11.52
N ASP A 84 -12.11 33.36 -11.97
CA ASP A 84 -13.23 32.86 -11.17
C ASP A 84 -13.49 31.35 -11.32
N GLU A 85 -12.71 30.65 -12.15
CA GLU A 85 -12.85 29.21 -12.37
C GLU A 85 -12.28 28.36 -11.24
N MET A 86 -12.89 27.18 -11.07
CA MET A 86 -12.43 26.14 -10.17
C MET A 86 -11.65 25.08 -10.96
N ILE A 87 -10.40 24.85 -10.55
CA ILE A 87 -9.58 23.78 -11.11
C ILE A 87 -9.83 22.51 -10.29
N PHE A 88 -10.40 21.49 -10.95
CA PHE A 88 -10.56 20.17 -10.36
C PHE A 88 -9.28 19.38 -10.53
N THR A 89 -8.77 18.84 -9.43
CA THR A 89 -7.51 18.10 -9.41
C THR A 89 -7.73 16.67 -8.99
N LYS A 90 -7.13 15.75 -9.74
CA LYS A 90 -7.03 14.33 -9.40
C LYS A 90 -5.58 13.92 -9.38
N ILE A 91 -5.12 13.35 -8.29
CA ILE A 91 -3.83 12.66 -8.19
C ILE A 91 -4.12 11.18 -8.28
N GLU A 92 -3.38 10.47 -9.13
CA GLU A 92 -3.42 9.02 -9.24
C GLU A 92 -2.03 8.44 -9.03
N ILE A 93 -1.94 7.40 -8.21
CA ILE A 93 -0.70 6.67 -7.98
C ILE A 93 -0.96 5.18 -8.18
N ASN A 94 -0.32 4.60 -9.19
CA ASN A 94 -0.23 3.15 -9.38
C ASN A 94 0.95 2.63 -8.56
N LYS A 95 0.66 1.69 -7.66
CA LYS A 95 1.62 1.19 -6.68
C LYS A 95 2.28 -0.10 -7.16
N THR A 96 3.60 -0.14 -7.08
CA THR A 96 4.40 -1.30 -7.50
C THR A 96 5.16 -1.87 -6.32
N LEU A 97 5.07 -3.19 -6.15
CA LEU A 97 5.98 -3.92 -5.29
C LEU A 97 7.30 -4.08 -6.02
N ALA A 98 8.36 -3.46 -5.51
CA ALA A 98 9.71 -3.55 -6.06
C ALA A 98 10.72 -3.63 -4.93
N ASP A 99 11.74 -4.49 -5.10
CA ASP A 99 12.81 -4.72 -4.13
C ASP A 99 12.33 -5.07 -2.71
N GLY A 100 11.13 -5.66 -2.59
CA GLY A 100 10.51 -5.99 -1.30
C GLY A 100 9.83 -4.80 -0.61
N HIS A 101 9.69 -3.65 -1.26
CA HIS A 101 9.02 -2.47 -0.71
C HIS A 101 7.68 -2.19 -1.40
N PHE A 102 6.67 -1.80 -0.62
CA PHE A 102 5.34 -1.46 -1.09
C PHE A 102 4.83 -0.20 -0.39
N SER A 103 4.26 0.75 -1.15
CA SER A 103 3.79 2.03 -0.59
C SER A 103 2.37 1.91 -0.03
N ILE A 104 2.12 2.57 1.10
CA ILE A 104 0.78 2.84 1.63
C ILE A 104 0.68 4.33 1.92
N TYR A 105 -0.13 5.04 1.13
CA TYR A 105 -0.28 6.49 1.21
C TYR A 105 -1.26 6.91 2.31
N ARG A 106 -2.33 6.14 2.51
CA ARG A 106 -3.34 6.30 3.56
C ARG A 106 -3.57 4.99 4.32
N TYR A 107 -2.86 4.82 5.42
CA TYR A 107 -2.85 3.59 6.20
C TYR A 107 -4.26 3.13 6.61
N GLN A 108 -5.08 4.03 7.14
CA GLN A 108 -6.42 3.66 7.60
C GLN A 108 -7.33 3.17 6.46
N LYS A 109 -7.24 3.76 5.27
CA LYS A 109 -8.02 3.33 4.10
C LYS A 109 -7.51 2.02 3.52
N PHE A 110 -6.19 1.79 3.56
CA PHE A 110 -5.61 0.48 3.23
C PHE A 110 -6.11 -0.62 4.17
N VAL A 111 -6.16 -0.33 5.47
CA VAL A 111 -6.73 -1.24 6.47
C VAL A 111 -8.18 -1.56 6.15
N GLU A 112 -9.00 -0.55 5.88
CA GLU A 112 -10.41 -0.72 5.50
C GLU A 112 -10.58 -1.57 4.23
N ASP A 113 -9.76 -1.33 3.19
CA ASP A 113 -9.75 -2.13 1.96
C ASP A 113 -9.44 -3.60 2.26
N ILE A 114 -8.46 -3.91 3.11
CA ILE A 114 -8.05 -5.29 3.42
C ILE A 114 -9.03 -5.98 4.38
N VAL A 115 -9.45 -5.31 5.45
CA VAL A 115 -10.35 -5.89 6.47
C VAL A 115 -11.77 -6.10 5.90
N GLY A 116 -12.17 -5.29 4.91
CA GLY A 116 -13.43 -5.46 4.19
C GLY A 116 -13.48 -6.66 3.24
N LEU A 117 -12.36 -7.34 2.99
CA LEU A 117 -12.30 -8.48 2.09
C LEU A 117 -12.84 -9.78 2.72
N SER A 118 -13.24 -10.72 1.85
CA SER A 118 -13.44 -12.10 2.26
C SER A 118 -12.13 -12.72 2.73
N MET A 119 -12.18 -13.74 3.60
CA MET A 119 -10.97 -14.43 4.06
C MET A 119 -10.14 -15.00 2.90
N GLU A 120 -10.80 -15.50 1.85
CA GLU A 120 -10.13 -15.99 0.64
C GLU A 120 -9.37 -14.88 -0.08
N ASP A 121 -9.98 -13.70 -0.24
CA ASP A 121 -9.35 -12.56 -0.89
C ASP A 121 -8.22 -11.94 -0.05
N VAL A 122 -8.33 -12.00 1.28
CA VAL A 122 -7.23 -11.66 2.19
C VAL A 122 -6.04 -12.59 1.95
N LEU A 123 -6.26 -13.90 1.94
CA LEU A 123 -5.21 -14.90 1.67
C LEU A 123 -4.56 -14.68 0.30
N LYS A 124 -5.35 -14.49 -0.76
CA LYS A 124 -4.84 -14.17 -2.11
C LYS A 124 -4.00 -12.89 -2.12
N THR A 125 -4.46 -11.86 -1.41
CA THR A 125 -3.78 -10.56 -1.38
C THR A 125 -2.42 -10.67 -0.69
N PHE A 126 -2.34 -11.29 0.49
CA PHE A 126 -1.06 -11.46 1.18
C PHE A 126 -0.12 -12.46 0.49
N SER A 127 -0.66 -13.49 -0.15
CA SER A 127 0.12 -14.39 -1.01
C SER A 127 0.81 -13.62 -2.13
N MET A 128 0.05 -12.80 -2.88
CA MET A 128 0.61 -11.94 -3.94
C MET A 128 1.73 -11.02 -3.43
N PHE A 129 1.55 -10.41 -2.25
CA PHE A 129 2.56 -9.54 -1.66
C PHE A 129 3.85 -10.29 -1.30
N LEU A 130 3.72 -11.44 -0.63
CA LEU A 130 4.87 -12.20 -0.15
C LEU A 130 5.62 -12.92 -1.28
N ASP A 131 4.91 -13.40 -2.30
CA ASP A 131 5.51 -14.01 -3.47
C ASP A 131 6.31 -12.99 -4.29
N GLY A 132 5.81 -11.76 -4.43
CA GLY A 132 6.52 -10.70 -5.14
C GLY A 132 7.74 -10.14 -4.40
N ALA A 133 7.82 -10.31 -3.07
CA ALA A 133 8.92 -9.79 -2.25
C ALA A 133 10.07 -10.79 -2.02
N GLY A 134 9.83 -12.08 -2.22
CA GLY A 134 10.84 -13.15 -2.14
C GLY A 134 11.26 -13.56 -0.72
N LYS A 135 11.71 -12.61 0.11
CA LYS A 135 12.16 -12.88 1.51
C LYS A 135 11.21 -12.28 2.55
N ASN A 136 11.10 -10.96 2.54
CA ASN A 136 10.29 -10.16 3.43
C ASN A 136 9.77 -8.95 2.65
N ILE A 137 8.64 -8.40 3.10
CA ILE A 137 8.04 -7.20 2.53
C ILE A 137 8.02 -6.07 3.56
N VAL A 138 8.33 -4.86 3.10
CA VAL A 138 8.18 -3.61 3.84
C VAL A 138 7.03 -2.83 3.23
N PHE A 139 5.97 -2.66 4.02
CA PHE A 139 4.89 -1.73 3.76
C PHE A 139 5.29 -0.36 4.34
N GLU A 140 5.65 0.56 3.45
CA GLU A 140 6.09 1.92 3.77
C GLU A 140 4.88 2.84 3.99
N LEU A 141 4.71 3.31 5.23
CA LEU A 141 3.59 4.13 5.66
C LEU A 141 3.91 5.62 5.51
N PHE A 142 3.18 6.32 4.64
CA PHE A 142 3.40 7.75 4.38
C PHE A 142 2.63 8.69 5.30
N ASP A 143 1.58 8.21 5.97
CA ASP A 143 0.68 9.02 6.81
C ASP A 143 0.54 8.49 8.25
N SER A 144 1.28 7.46 8.64
CA SER A 144 1.17 6.82 9.94
C SER A 144 2.54 6.65 10.60
N PRO A 145 2.70 7.08 11.88
CA PRO A 145 3.92 6.85 12.64
C PRO A 145 3.97 5.46 13.30
N ASN A 146 2.88 4.69 13.23
CA ASN A 146 2.78 3.41 13.92
C ASN A 146 3.72 2.37 13.30
N ILE A 147 4.34 1.57 14.17
CA ILE A 147 5.26 0.50 13.78
C ILE A 147 4.70 -0.83 14.28
N PHE A 148 4.63 -1.81 13.40
CA PHE A 148 4.45 -3.21 13.78
C PHE A 148 5.04 -4.13 12.72
N TYR A 149 5.41 -5.33 13.12
CA TYR A 149 5.95 -6.31 12.19
C TYR A 149 5.72 -7.75 12.65
N THR A 150 5.73 -8.63 11.65
CA THR A 150 5.85 -10.08 11.79
C THR A 150 7.26 -10.49 11.37
N LYS A 151 7.53 -11.79 11.28
CA LYS A 151 8.84 -12.25 10.79
C LYS A 151 9.08 -11.92 9.31
N THR A 152 8.03 -11.70 8.53
CA THR A 152 8.11 -11.53 7.07
C THR A 152 7.48 -10.25 6.55
N MET A 153 6.65 -9.58 7.33
CA MET A 153 5.98 -8.33 6.95
C MET A 153 6.29 -7.21 7.94
N TYR A 154 6.74 -6.07 7.43
CA TYR A 154 7.09 -4.89 8.22
C TYR A 154 6.22 -3.73 7.81
N PHE A 155 5.52 -3.11 8.75
CA PHE A 155 4.76 -1.89 8.51
C PHE A 155 5.48 -0.75 9.22
N LEU A 156 6.19 0.05 8.43
CA LEU A 156 7.15 1.04 8.92
C LEU A 156 6.85 2.41 8.33
N PRO A 157 6.96 3.51 9.10
CA PRO A 157 6.99 4.85 8.56
C PRO A 157 8.08 5.00 7.50
N VAL A 158 7.80 5.75 6.45
CA VAL A 158 8.78 6.04 5.39
C VAL A 158 10.09 6.55 5.99
N GLY A 159 11.21 6.00 5.49
CA GLY A 159 12.55 6.35 5.95
C GLY A 159 13.08 5.48 7.11
N ASN A 160 12.20 4.74 7.81
CA ASN A 160 12.63 3.74 8.78
C ASN A 160 13.18 2.48 8.07
N ARG A 161 14.36 2.03 8.48
CA ARG A 161 15.08 0.89 7.89
C ARG A 161 15.37 -0.22 8.91
N GLU A 162 14.80 -0.14 10.11
CA GLU A 162 14.98 -1.16 11.13
C GLU A 162 14.27 -2.44 10.71
N ILE A 163 15.05 -3.37 10.18
CA ILE A 163 14.63 -4.73 9.84
C ILE A 163 15.59 -5.64 10.59
N ASP A 164 15.12 -6.19 11.71
CA ASP A 164 15.87 -7.19 12.47
C ASP A 164 15.14 -8.53 12.41
N CYS A 165 15.53 -9.40 11.48
CA CYS A 165 15.01 -10.75 11.45
C CYS A 165 15.92 -11.72 10.72
N ASN A 166 16.33 -12.76 11.45
CA ASN A 166 17.09 -13.91 10.95
C ASN A 166 16.18 -15.04 10.41
N PHE A 167 14.89 -14.79 10.20
CA PHE A 167 13.95 -15.79 9.74
C PHE A 167 14.08 -16.06 8.23
N SER A 168 14.34 -17.32 7.88
CA SER A 168 14.30 -17.75 6.49
C SER A 168 12.93 -18.29 6.12
N ARG A 169 12.09 -17.44 5.52
CA ARG A 169 10.77 -17.82 5.00
C ARG A 169 10.85 -19.01 4.03
N THR A 170 11.83 -18.99 3.13
CA THR A 170 12.07 -20.08 2.16
C THR A 170 12.35 -21.41 2.84
N GLN A 171 13.25 -21.46 3.84
CA GLN A 171 13.53 -22.69 4.58
C GLN A 171 12.30 -23.18 5.35
N ARG A 172 11.53 -22.25 5.94
CA ARG A 172 10.30 -22.59 6.65
C ARG A 172 9.25 -23.21 5.73
N LEU A 173 9.06 -22.63 4.54
CA LEU A 173 8.14 -23.17 3.52
C LEU A 173 8.55 -24.59 3.08
N LEU A 174 9.85 -24.81 2.82
CA LEU A 174 10.37 -26.13 2.47
C LEU A 174 10.12 -27.15 3.58
N ALA A 175 10.46 -26.80 4.83
CA ALA A 175 10.23 -27.68 5.98
C ALA A 175 8.74 -28.00 6.18
N CYS A 176 7.85 -27.04 5.94
CA CYS A 176 6.40 -27.29 6.00
C CYS A 176 5.94 -28.22 4.88
N ARG A 177 6.42 -28.03 3.65
CA ARG A 177 6.05 -28.86 2.50
C ARG A 177 6.49 -30.32 2.67
N ASP A 178 7.70 -30.53 3.19
CA ASP A 178 8.25 -31.88 3.38
C ASP A 178 7.53 -32.66 4.49
N ASN A 179 6.86 -31.97 5.41
CA ASN A 179 6.20 -32.56 6.58
C ASN A 179 4.67 -32.51 6.54
N THR A 180 4.06 -31.79 5.59
CA THR A 180 2.59 -31.59 5.52
C THR A 180 2.07 -31.71 4.08
N TYR A 181 0.99 -32.48 3.89
CA TYR A 181 0.24 -32.56 2.63
C TYR A 181 -0.90 -31.53 2.60
N PHE A 182 -0.59 -30.28 2.95
CA PHE A 182 -1.60 -29.23 3.00
C PHE A 182 -1.82 -28.62 1.61
N TYR A 183 -2.93 -28.98 0.96
CA TYR A 183 -3.27 -28.54 -0.41
C TYR A 183 -3.26 -27.00 -0.60
N ASN A 184 -3.62 -26.22 0.42
CA ASN A 184 -3.63 -24.76 0.32
C ASN A 184 -2.23 -24.14 0.39
N GLN A 185 -1.19 -24.89 0.82
CA GLN A 185 0.19 -24.40 0.79
C GLN A 185 0.66 -24.20 -0.66
N ASP A 186 0.28 -25.09 -1.58
CA ASP A 186 0.59 -24.96 -3.01
C ASP A 186 -0.25 -23.85 -3.68
N SER A 187 -1.36 -23.43 -3.07
CA SER A 187 -2.27 -22.42 -3.62
C SER A 187 -1.94 -20.99 -3.19
N TYR A 188 -1.46 -20.80 -1.94
CA TYR A 188 -1.19 -19.47 -1.39
C TYR A 188 0.25 -19.25 -0.90
N GLY A 189 1.00 -20.32 -0.62
CA GLY A 189 2.36 -20.21 -0.11
C GLY A 189 2.48 -19.46 1.22
N LEU A 190 1.43 -19.39 2.04
CA LEU A 190 1.38 -18.64 3.30
C LEU A 190 1.71 -19.49 4.52
N LEU A 191 2.37 -18.89 5.51
CA LEU A 191 2.74 -19.49 6.79
C LEU A 191 2.03 -18.80 7.96
N PRO A 192 1.82 -19.50 9.10
CA PRO A 192 1.39 -18.85 10.33
C PRO A 192 2.36 -17.75 10.77
N ASP A 193 3.66 -18.01 10.60
CA ASP A 193 4.75 -17.06 10.87
C ASP A 193 4.62 -15.74 10.09
N ASP A 194 3.93 -15.74 8.94
CA ASP A 194 3.72 -14.52 8.16
C ASP A 194 2.80 -13.54 8.89
N PHE A 195 1.86 -14.03 9.71
CA PHE A 195 0.82 -13.22 10.37
C PHE A 195 1.03 -13.03 11.87
N LYS A 196 1.94 -13.80 12.48
CA LYS A 196 2.25 -13.64 13.89
C LYS A 196 2.94 -12.30 14.14
N ILE A 197 2.25 -11.39 14.85
CA ILE A 197 2.80 -10.09 15.23
C ILE A 197 3.88 -10.30 16.30
N GLU A 198 5.13 -9.94 15.97
CA GLU A 198 6.28 -10.03 16.87
C GLU A 198 6.40 -8.76 17.72
N VAL A 199 6.24 -7.60 17.07
CA VAL A 199 6.10 -6.30 17.74
C VAL A 199 4.88 -5.60 17.16
N GLY A 200 4.05 -5.07 18.05
CA GLY A 200 2.86 -4.32 17.69
C GLY A 200 2.56 -3.21 18.69
N TYR A 201 1.46 -2.53 18.45
CA TYR A 201 0.98 -1.42 19.27
C TYR A 201 -0.47 -1.65 19.68
N GLU A 202 -0.90 -0.98 20.75
CA GLU A 202 -2.28 -1.02 21.22
C GLU A 202 -3.21 -0.40 20.16
N GLY A 203 -4.33 -1.06 19.89
CA GLY A 203 -5.26 -0.62 18.85
C GLY A 203 -4.80 -0.92 17.41
N ASN A 204 -3.77 -1.74 17.20
CA ASN A 204 -3.38 -2.17 15.86
C ASN A 204 -4.59 -2.81 15.13
N PRO A 205 -5.04 -2.24 14.01
CA PRO A 205 -6.27 -2.68 13.35
C PRO A 205 -6.15 -4.04 12.66
N PHE A 206 -4.92 -4.51 12.39
CA PHE A 206 -4.69 -5.83 11.83
C PHE A 206 -4.66 -6.95 12.88
N LYS A 207 -4.64 -6.62 14.18
CA LYS A 207 -4.42 -7.60 15.26
C LYS A 207 -5.37 -8.79 15.19
N GLU A 208 -6.67 -8.55 15.07
CA GLU A 208 -7.67 -9.62 15.04
C GLU A 208 -7.60 -10.45 13.75
N LEU A 209 -7.45 -9.78 12.60
CA LEU A 209 -7.34 -10.44 11.31
C LEU A 209 -6.10 -11.34 11.26
N PHE A 210 -4.95 -10.83 11.71
CA PHE A 210 -3.68 -11.55 11.70
C PHE A 210 -3.69 -12.74 12.66
N MET A 211 -4.24 -12.56 13.87
CA MET A 211 -4.44 -13.67 14.82
C MET A 211 -5.32 -14.78 14.23
N LYS A 212 -6.41 -14.40 13.52
CA LYS A 212 -7.29 -15.37 12.86
C LYS A 212 -6.57 -16.12 11.74
N LEU A 213 -5.81 -15.42 10.90
CA LEU A 213 -5.01 -16.03 9.82
C LEU A 213 -3.94 -16.97 10.39
N GLU A 214 -3.19 -16.52 11.39
CA GLU A 214 -2.20 -17.33 12.11
C GLU A 214 -2.84 -18.61 12.64
N THR A 215 -3.97 -18.50 13.33
CA THR A 215 -4.66 -19.64 13.94
C THR A 215 -5.16 -20.63 12.89
N ILE A 216 -5.82 -20.16 11.83
CA ILE A 216 -6.36 -21.02 10.76
C ILE A 216 -5.25 -21.76 10.04
N LEU A 217 -4.15 -21.06 9.71
CA LEU A 217 -2.99 -21.67 9.06
C LEU A 217 -2.34 -22.68 10.00
N ALA A 218 -2.08 -22.33 11.26
CA ALA A 218 -1.43 -23.22 12.23
C ALA A 218 -2.25 -24.51 12.45
N ALA A 219 -3.55 -24.38 12.65
CA ALA A 219 -4.45 -25.52 12.81
C ALA A 219 -4.44 -26.43 11.57
N SER A 220 -4.40 -25.83 10.38
CA SER A 220 -4.37 -26.56 9.11
C SER A 220 -3.05 -27.33 8.90
N PHE A 221 -1.92 -26.76 9.31
CA PHE A 221 -0.63 -27.45 9.33
C PHE A 221 -0.64 -28.63 10.32
N ILE A 222 -1.17 -28.44 11.53
CA ILE A 222 -1.27 -29.51 12.54
C ILE A 222 -2.18 -30.65 12.08
N ALA A 223 -3.37 -30.34 11.56
CA ALA A 223 -4.31 -31.34 11.08
C ALA A 223 -3.71 -32.20 9.95
N SER A 224 -2.96 -31.58 9.04
CA SER A 224 -2.26 -32.28 7.97
C SER A 224 -1.18 -33.23 8.51
N MET A 225 -0.43 -32.84 9.54
CA MET A 225 0.55 -33.71 10.20
C MET A 225 -0.10 -34.91 10.92
N LEU A 226 -1.25 -34.71 11.58
CA LEU A 226 -1.94 -35.77 12.31
C LEU A 226 -2.54 -36.83 11.39
N ARG A 227 -3.11 -36.45 10.23
CA ARG A 227 -3.59 -37.42 9.23
C ARG A 227 -2.50 -38.39 8.78
N PHE A 228 -1.25 -37.95 8.71
CA PHE A 228 -0.13 -38.80 8.35
C PHE A 228 0.24 -39.82 9.43
N ARG A 229 0.08 -39.46 10.72
CA ARG A 229 0.39 -40.38 11.83
C ARG A 229 -0.67 -41.46 12.05
N VAL A 230 -1.92 -41.22 11.68
CA VAL A 230 -3.03 -42.18 11.82
C VAL A 230 -3.14 -43.13 10.63
N GLY A 231 -2.53 -42.78 9.48
CA GLY A 231 -2.47 -43.62 8.28
C GLY A 231 -1.29 -44.60 8.21
N ARG A 232 -0.60 -44.87 9.33
CA ARG A 232 0.44 -45.90 9.46
C ARG A 232 0.05 -46.93 10.50
#